data_AF-A0A963Q3V3-F1
#
_entry.id   AF-A0A963Q3V3-F1
#
_cell.length_a   1.000
_cell.length_b   1.000
_cell.length_c   1.000
_cell.angle_alpha   90.00
_cell.angle_beta   90.00
_cell.angle_gamma   90.00
#
_symmetry.space_group_name_H-M   'P 1'
#
loop_
_entity.id
_entity.type
_entity.pdbx_description
1 polymer ?
#
loop_
_entity_poly.entity_id
_entity_poly.type
_entity_poly.pdbx_seq_one_letter_code
_entity_poly.pdbx_strand_id
1 'polypeptide(L)'
;MQDIDSTTPIATVEHGRLRGVRAGSVAMFKRVPYAANPFTASNRFQAPQPVSAWSGERDASAYGPMPPQPSRAPGGGLAGAADDLTLNIWAPTQARNAPVMVW
;
A
#
# COMPACT_ATOMS: atom_id res chain seq x y z
N MET A 1 20.29 3.39 25.14
CA MET A 1 20.24 4.30 23.99
C MET A 1 20.21 3.41 22.76
N GLN A 2 19.02 3.17 22.17
CA GLN A 2 18.93 2.35 20.95
C GLN A 2 19.31 3.25 19.78
N ASP A 3 20.28 2.80 18.98
CA ASP A 3 20.69 3.46 17.75
C ASP A 3 19.49 3.62 16.83
N ILE A 4 19.08 4.86 16.59
CA ILE A 4 18.08 5.19 15.58
C ILE A 4 18.80 5.11 14.24
N ASP A 5 18.74 3.94 13.60
CA ASP A 5 19.07 3.83 12.18
C ASP A 5 18.04 4.67 11.40
N SER A 6 18.48 5.85 10.99
CA SER A 6 17.69 6.90 10.35
C SER A 6 17.37 6.61 8.88
N THR A 7 17.77 5.44 8.37
CA THR A 7 17.58 5.08 6.96
C THR A 7 16.12 4.71 6.69
N THR A 8 15.43 5.60 5.98
CA THR A 8 14.08 5.33 5.48
C THR A 8 14.14 4.17 4.47
N PRO A 9 13.35 3.09 4.63
CA PRO A 9 13.44 1.94 3.74
C PRO A 9 12.89 2.30 2.35
N ILE A 10 13.67 2.03 1.31
CA ILE A 10 13.28 2.17 -0.10
C ILE A 10 13.18 0.78 -0.73
N ALA A 11 12.08 0.50 -1.42
CA ALA A 11 11.90 -0.71 -2.21
C ALA A 11 11.68 -0.36 -3.68
N THR A 12 12.43 -1.00 -4.56
CA THR A 12 12.22 -0.92 -6.01
C THR A 12 11.32 -2.07 -6.44
N VAL A 13 10.24 -1.74 -7.15
CA VAL A 13 9.31 -2.67 -7.79
C VAL A 13 9.26 -2.38 -9.29
N GLU A 14 8.65 -3.27 -10.07
CA GLU A 14 8.49 -3.11 -11.53
C GLU A 14 7.92 -1.73 -11.92
N HIS A 15 6.99 -1.22 -11.12
CA HIS A 15 6.25 0.01 -11.40
C HIS A 15 6.94 1.29 -10.89
N GLY A 16 8.01 1.19 -10.09
CA GLY A 16 8.68 2.36 -9.52
C GLY A 16 9.31 2.11 -8.14
N ARG A 17 9.54 3.18 -7.38
CA ARG A 17 10.12 3.11 -6.03
C ARG A 17 9.11 3.46 -4.95
N LEU A 18 9.17 2.77 -3.83
CA LEU A 18 8.33 2.96 -2.64
C LEU A 18 9.19 3.43 -1.47
N ARG A 19 8.72 4.46 -0.76
CA ARG A 19 9.34 4.98 0.47
C ARG A 19 8.52 4.56 1.68
N GLY A 20 9.01 3.58 2.44
CA GLY A 20 8.33 3.02 3.61
C GLY A 20 8.69 3.69 4.92
N VAL A 21 8.39 2.98 6.02
CA VAL A 21 8.79 3.34 7.39
C VAL A 21 9.43 2.15 8.08
N ARG A 22 10.36 2.41 8.99
CA ARG A 22 11.05 1.39 9.79
C ARG A 22 10.65 1.48 11.25
N ALA A 23 10.40 0.34 11.88
CA ALA A 23 10.31 0.21 13.34
C ALA A 23 11.22 -0.94 13.78
N GLY A 24 12.33 -0.61 14.45
CA GLY A 24 13.33 -1.59 14.84
C GLY A 24 13.89 -2.36 13.65
N SER A 25 13.74 -3.69 13.65
CA SER A 25 14.18 -4.59 12.57
C SER A 25 13.12 -4.84 11.50
N VAL A 26 12.00 -4.11 11.50
CA VAL A 26 10.91 -4.30 10.53
C VAL A 26 10.78 -3.08 9.61
N ALA A 27 10.85 -3.33 8.31
CA ALA A 27 10.46 -2.38 7.27
C ALA A 27 8.98 -2.57 6.95
N MET A 28 8.26 -1.46 6.79
CA MET A 28 6.84 -1.43 6.49
C MET A 28 6.58 -0.56 5.27
N PHE A 29 5.82 -1.08 4.32
CA PHE A 29 5.35 -0.36 3.14
C PHE A 29 3.84 -0.48 3.10
N LYS A 30 3.15 0.64 3.31
CA LYS A 30 1.69 0.71 3.38
C LYS A 30 1.14 1.35 2.11
N ARG A 31 -0.12 1.07 1.78
CA ARG A 31 -0.80 1.62 0.59
C ARG A 31 -0.04 1.33 -0.72
N VAL A 32 0.56 0.14 -0.84
CA VAL A 32 1.25 -0.27 -2.07
C VAL A 32 0.18 -0.67 -3.10
N PRO A 33 0.08 0.01 -4.26
CA PRO A 33 -0.93 -0.33 -5.26
C PRO A 33 -0.61 -1.70 -5.89
N TYR A 34 -1.64 -2.55 -5.99
CA TYR A 34 -1.53 -3.83 -6.72
C TYR A 34 -2.38 -3.86 -8.00
N ALA A 35 -3.30 -2.90 -8.17
CA ALA A 35 -4.08 -2.71 -9.38
C ALA A 35 -4.37 -1.21 -9.60
N ALA A 36 -4.73 -0.84 -10.83
CA ALA A 36 -5.20 0.49 -11.16
C ALA A 36 -6.51 0.82 -10.43
N ASN A 37 -6.78 2.12 -10.26
CA ASN A 37 -7.99 2.60 -9.61
C ASN A 37 -9.25 2.05 -10.32
N PRO A 38 -10.14 1.34 -9.62
CA PRO A 38 -11.33 0.73 -10.20
C PRO A 38 -12.51 1.71 -10.32
N PHE A 39 -12.42 2.92 -9.76
CA PHE A 39 -13.52 3.90 -9.73
C PHE A 39 -13.53 4.87 -10.92
N THR A 40 -12.87 4.51 -12.02
CA THR A 40 -13.02 5.21 -13.30
C THR A 40 -14.20 4.62 -14.08
N ALA A 41 -14.74 5.40 -15.03
CA ALA A 41 -15.82 4.92 -15.90
C ALA A 41 -15.42 3.67 -16.71
N SER A 42 -14.14 3.53 -17.07
CA SER A 42 -13.62 2.40 -17.85
C SER A 42 -13.34 1.15 -17.01
N ASN A 43 -13.01 1.30 -15.72
CA ASN A 43 -12.51 0.19 -14.90
C ASN A 43 -13.57 -0.36 -13.94
N ARG A 44 -14.64 0.40 -13.67
CA ARG A 44 -15.65 -0.05 -12.72
C ARG A 44 -16.39 -1.26 -13.26
N PHE A 45 -16.56 -2.27 -12.40
CA PHE A 45 -17.18 -3.57 -12.75
C PHE A 45 -16.42 -4.36 -13.84
N GLN A 46 -15.15 -4.05 -14.05
CA GLN A 46 -14.25 -4.80 -14.90
C GLN A 46 -13.23 -5.57 -14.06
N ALA A 47 -12.52 -6.50 -14.70
CA ALA A 47 -11.37 -7.14 -14.08
C ALA A 47 -10.29 -6.08 -13.71
N PRO A 48 -9.52 -6.30 -12.62
CA PRO A 48 -8.45 -5.38 -12.23
C PRO A 48 -7.46 -5.13 -13.36
N GLN A 49 -7.11 -3.86 -13.60
CA GLN A 49 -6.12 -3.47 -14.59
C GLN A 49 -4.73 -3.27 -13.94
N PRO A 50 -3.62 -3.48 -14.66
CA PRO A 50 -2.27 -3.28 -14.13
C PRO A 50 -2.04 -1.85 -13.63
N VAL A 51 -1.18 -1.70 -12.62
CA VAL A 51 -0.76 -0.39 -12.12
C VAL A 51 0.08 0.31 -13.18
N SER A 52 -0.15 1.61 -13.41
CA SER A 52 0.76 2.39 -14.25
C SER A 52 2.07 2.67 -13.51
N ALA A 53 3.21 2.58 -14.20
CA ALA A 53 4.49 2.97 -13.64
C ALA A 53 4.47 4.45 -13.21
N TRP A 54 5.22 4.78 -12.17
CA TRP A 54 5.36 6.15 -11.67
C TRP A 54 6.83 6.57 -11.60
N SER A 55 7.08 7.86 -11.76
CA SER A 55 8.38 8.46 -11.55
C SER A 55 8.60 8.82 -10.07
N GLY A 56 9.87 8.92 -9.67
CA GLY A 56 10.23 9.30 -8.31
C GLY A 56 9.98 8.20 -7.28
N GLU A 57 9.62 8.61 -6.06
CA GLU A 57 9.28 7.71 -4.95
C GLU A 57 7.84 7.94 -4.53
N ARG A 58 7.07 6.86 -4.45
CA ARG A 58 5.71 6.89 -3.90
C ARG A 58 5.80 6.72 -2.39
N ASP A 59 5.11 7.59 -1.66
CA ASP A 59 4.99 7.49 -0.21
C ASP A 59 4.17 6.25 0.18
N ALA A 60 4.81 5.35 0.93
CA ALA A 60 4.25 4.12 1.47
C ALA A 60 4.37 4.09 3.01
N SER A 61 4.34 5.25 3.67
CA SER A 61 4.47 5.38 5.12
C SER A 61 3.15 5.24 5.89
N ALA A 62 2.01 5.51 5.22
CA ALA A 62 0.68 5.58 5.81
C ALA A 62 -0.31 4.64 5.13
N TYR A 63 -1.36 4.25 5.86
CA TYR A 63 -2.41 3.40 5.33
C TYR A 63 -3.21 4.10 4.23
N GLY A 64 -3.69 3.31 3.28
CA GLY A 64 -4.64 3.73 2.27
C GLY A 64 -6.08 3.81 2.80
N PRO A 65 -6.98 4.39 2.00
CA PRO A 65 -8.41 4.28 2.28
C PRO A 65 -8.85 2.82 2.20
N MET A 66 -9.86 2.47 3.00
CA MET A 66 -10.57 1.19 2.84
C MET A 66 -11.50 1.26 1.63
N PRO A 67 -11.87 0.10 1.05
CA PRO A 67 -12.89 0.05 0.02
C PRO A 67 -14.20 0.70 0.47
N PRO A 68 -14.97 1.32 -0.44
CA PRO A 68 -16.28 1.87 -0.12
C PRO A 68 -17.20 0.81 0.49
N GLN A 69 -17.70 1.06 1.69
CA GLN A 69 -18.65 0.21 2.39
C GLN A 69 -19.82 1.03 2.93
N PRO A 70 -21.04 0.47 3.01
CA PRO A 70 -22.14 1.13 3.71
C PRO A 70 -21.73 1.43 5.16
N SER A 71 -21.97 2.68 5.59
CA SER A 71 -21.74 3.05 6.98
C SER A 71 -22.62 2.22 7.91
N ARG A 72 -22.07 1.85 9.07
CA ARG A 72 -22.82 1.16 10.12
C ARG A 72 -23.67 2.11 10.97
N ALA A 73 -23.47 3.41 10.84
CA ALA A 73 -24.26 4.40 11.57
C ALA A 73 -25.67 4.53 10.96
N PRO A 74 -26.74 4.66 11.78
CA PRO A 74 -28.08 4.93 11.28
C PRO A 74 -28.10 6.18 10.41
N GLY A 75 -28.62 6.07 9.18
CA GLY A 75 -28.64 7.17 8.21
C GLY A 75 -27.28 7.53 7.59
N GLY A 76 -26.24 6.74 7.85
CA GLY A 76 -24.90 6.96 7.29
C GLY A 76 -24.81 6.62 5.80
N GLY A 77 -24.02 7.41 5.07
CA GLY A 77 -23.68 7.16 3.66
C GLY A 77 -22.62 6.07 3.49
N LEU A 78 -21.78 6.21 2.45
CA LEU A 78 -20.62 5.32 2.25
C LEU A 78 -19.42 5.79 3.09
N ALA A 79 -18.76 4.85 3.75
CA ALA A 79 -17.43 5.03 4.35
C ALA A 79 -16.36 4.48 3.39
N GLY A 80 -15.11 4.96 3.51
CA GLY A 80 -14.03 4.61 2.58
C GLY A 80 -13.92 5.58 1.40
N ALA A 81 -12.96 5.32 0.51
CA ALA A 81 -12.71 6.18 -0.66
C ALA A 81 -12.07 5.38 -1.81
N ALA A 82 -11.93 6.00 -2.98
CA ALA A 82 -11.19 5.44 -4.11
C ALA A 82 -9.69 5.22 -3.78
N ASP A 83 -8.97 4.55 -4.68
CA ASP A 83 -7.57 4.09 -4.47
C ASP A 83 -7.41 3.08 -3.32
N ASP A 84 -8.37 2.16 -3.23
CA ASP A 84 -8.53 1.12 -2.22
C ASP A 84 -7.90 -0.24 -2.60
N LEU A 85 -7.55 -0.45 -3.88
CA LEU A 85 -6.83 -1.64 -4.37
C LEU A 85 -5.33 -1.56 -4.03
N THR A 86 -5.07 -1.51 -2.73
CA THR A 86 -3.72 -1.41 -2.16
C THR A 86 -3.51 -2.48 -1.10
N LEU A 87 -2.25 -2.86 -0.89
CA LEU A 87 -1.84 -3.78 0.15
C LEU A 87 -0.81 -3.14 1.06
N ASN A 88 -0.56 -3.79 2.19
CA ASN A 88 0.47 -3.40 3.14
C ASN A 88 1.45 -4.56 3.30
N ILE A 89 2.74 -4.25 3.38
CA ILE A 89 3.84 -5.20 3.45
C ILE A 89 4.64 -4.93 4.71
N TRP A 90 4.95 -5.98 5.46
CA TRP A 90 5.88 -5.98 6.58
C TRP A 90 6.95 -7.03 6.32
N ALA A 91 8.22 -6.65 6.48
CA ALA A 91 9.33 -7.57 6.34
C ALA A 91 10.45 -7.23 7.32
N PRO A 92 11.20 -8.22 7.84
CA PRO A 92 12.49 -7.96 8.45
C PRO A 92 13.40 -7.16 7.50
N THR A 93 14.14 -6.19 8.00
CA THR A 93 15.02 -5.33 7.17
C THR A 93 16.13 -6.11 6.44
N GLN A 94 16.45 -7.31 6.92
CA GLN A 94 17.42 -8.23 6.31
C GLN A 94 16.77 -9.38 5.55
N ALA A 95 15.45 -9.35 5.33
CA ALA A 95 14.74 -10.43 4.65
C ALA A 95 15.29 -10.65 3.23
N ARG A 96 15.61 -11.91 2.92
CA ARG A 96 16.00 -12.37 1.58
C ARG A 96 15.35 -13.73 1.34
N ASN A 97 14.61 -13.87 0.25
CA ASN A 97 13.89 -15.11 -0.12
C ASN A 97 13.10 -15.72 1.06
N ALA A 98 12.53 -14.86 1.91
CA ALA A 98 11.75 -15.30 3.05
C ALA A 98 10.38 -15.85 2.59
N PRO A 99 9.78 -16.81 3.32
CA PRO A 99 8.39 -17.20 3.11
C PRO A 99 7.45 -15.99 3.17
N VAL A 100 6.40 -16.01 2.35
CA VAL A 100 5.40 -14.94 2.30
C VAL A 100 4.09 -15.45 2.90
N MET A 101 3.56 -14.70 3.86
CA MET A 101 2.20 -14.87 4.36
C MET A 101 1.31 -13.81 3.70
N VAL A 102 0.24 -14.26 3.05
CA VAL A 102 -0.79 -13.39 2.44
C VAL A 102 -2.06 -13.52 3.27
N TRP A 103 -2.62 -12.38 3.69
CA TRP A 103 -3.84 -12.27 4.49
C TRP A 103 -4.97 -11.66 3.66
#